data_AF-K7ELL8-F1
#
_entry.id   AF-K7ELL8-F1
#
_cell.length_a   1.000
_cell.length_b   1.000
_cell.length_c   1.000
_cell.angle_alpha   90.00
_cell.angle_beta   90.00
_cell.angle_gamma   90.00
#
_symmetry.space_group_name_H-M   'P 1'
#
loop_
_entity.id
_entity.type
_entity.pdbx_description
1 polymer ?
#
loop_
_entity_poly.entity_id
_entity_poly.type
_entity_poly.pdbx_seq_one_letter_code
_entity_poly.pdbx_strand_id
1 'polypeptide(L)' 'MGKSCKVVVCGQASVGKTSILEQLLYGNHVVGSEMIETQEDIYVGSIETDRGVREQHR' A
#
# COMPACT_ATOMS: atom_id res chain seq x y z
N MET A 1 3.03 8.50 -19.83
CA MET A 1 2.82 9.49 -18.75
C MET A 1 1.73 8.98 -17.82
N GLY A 2 2.12 8.41 -16.67
CA GLY A 2 1.17 7.82 -15.72
C GLY A 2 0.28 8.87 -15.07
N LYS A 3 -1.01 8.57 -14.90
CA LYS A 3 -1.91 9.40 -14.09
C LYS A 3 -1.54 9.21 -12.62
N SER A 4 -1.37 10.29 -11.87
CA SER A 4 -1.24 10.21 -10.42
C SER A 4 -2.60 9.93 -9.80
N CYS A 5 -2.62 9.10 -8.75
CA CYS A 5 -3.79 8.83 -7.93
C CYS A 5 -3.44 9.18 -6.49
N LYS A 6 -4.30 9.95 -5.80
CA LYS A 6 -4.16 10.23 -4.38
C LYS A 6 -5.14 9.35 -3.64
N VAL A 7 -4.64 8.58 -2.67
CA VAL A 7 -5.42 7.65 -1.85
C VAL A 7 -5.22 8.02 -0.39
N VAL A 8 -6.30 8.00 0.40
CA VAL A 8 -6.27 8.15 1.85
C VAL A 8 -6.62 6.81 2.47
N VAL A 9 -5.79 6.32 3.38
CA VAL A 9 -6.06 5.09 4.13
C VAL A 9 -6.65 5.47 5.48
N CYS A 10 -7.90 5.09 5.72
CA CYS A 10 -8.63 5.41 6.95
C CYS A 10 -9.16 4.15 7.65
N GLY A 11 -9.50 4.27 8.94
CA GLY A 11 -9.99 3.16 9.76
C GLY A 11 -9.59 3.32 11.24
N GLN A 12 -10.20 2.52 12.12
CA GLN A 12 -9.91 2.54 13.57
C GLN A 12 -8.42 2.26 13.89
N ALA A 13 -8.02 2.55 15.12
CA ALA A 13 -6.69 2.20 15.61
C ALA A 13 -6.44 0.68 15.48
N SER A 14 -5.19 0.31 15.19
CA SER A 14 -4.73 -1.09 15.18
C SER A 14 -5.39 -2.05 14.16
N VAL A 15 -6.06 -1.54 13.13
CA VAL A 15 -6.64 -2.38 12.05
C VAL A 15 -5.65 -2.75 10.92
N GLY A 16 -4.36 -2.38 11.05
CA GLY A 16 -3.32 -2.72 10.07
C GLY A 16 -3.09 -1.70 8.94
N LYS A 17 -3.51 -0.44 9.12
CA LYS A 17 -3.32 0.64 8.12
C LYS A 17 -1.84 0.85 7.74
N THR A 18 -0.94 0.89 8.72
CA THR A 18 0.51 1.04 8.48
C THR A 18 1.09 -0.25 7.89
N SER A 19 0.70 -1.42 8.43
CA SER A 19 1.16 -2.73 7.96
C SER A 19 0.96 -2.93 6.46
N ILE A 20 -0.22 -2.56 5.93
CA ILE A 20 -0.50 -2.73 4.51
C ILE A 20 0.31 -1.75 3.64
N LEU A 21 0.58 -0.54 4.14
CA LEU A 21 1.41 0.44 3.44
C LEU A 21 2.89 0.03 3.43
N GLU A 22 3.43 -0.43 4.56
CA GLU A 22 4.80 -0.95 4.63
C GLU A 22 4.99 -2.16 3.71
N GLN A 23 4.04 -3.09 3.72
CA GLN A 23 4.10 -4.24 2.83
C GLN A 23 4.02 -3.82 1.35
N LEU A 24 3.14 -2.87 1.01
CA LEU A 24 2.97 -2.42 -0.37
C LEU A 24 4.20 -1.64 -0.88
N LEU A 25 4.81 -0.81 -0.05
CA LEU A 25 5.88 0.11 -0.44
C LEU A 25 7.28 -0.49 -0.29
N TYR A 26 7.49 -1.31 0.75
CA TYR A 26 8.81 -1.80 1.14
C TYR A 26 8.89 -3.34 1.15
N GLY A 27 7.76 -4.04 1.19
CA GLY A 27 7.72 -5.51 1.13
C GLY A 27 8.32 -6.21 2.33
N ASN A 28 8.46 -5.51 3.46
CA ASN A 28 9.22 -5.98 4.63
C ASN A 28 8.37 -6.07 5.91
N HIS A 29 7.04 -6.05 5.79
CA HIS A 29 6.18 -6.20 6.96
C HIS A 29 6.23 -7.64 7.48
N VAL A 30 6.47 -7.82 8.78
CA VAL A 30 6.51 -9.13 9.43
C VAL A 30 5.31 -9.25 10.39
N VAL A 31 4.45 -10.24 10.14
CA VAL A 31 3.27 -10.45 10.99
C VAL A 31 3.69 -10.77 12.42
N GLY A 32 3.12 -10.04 13.38
CA GLY A 32 3.39 -10.23 14.80
C GLY A 32 4.64 -9.52 15.32
N SER A 33 5.39 -8.79 14.48
CA SER A 33 6.44 -7.90 14.99
C SER A 33 5.83 -6.72 15.75
N GLU A 34 6.57 -6.21 16.73
CA GLU A 34 6.22 -4.93 17.36
C GLU A 34 6.18 -3.84 16.30
N MET A 35 5.15 -2.99 16.37
CA MET A 35 5.02 -1.80 15.54
C MET A 35 4.76 -0.58 16.42
N ILE A 36 5.26 0.55 15.94
CA ILE A 36 4.99 1.85 16.54
C ILE A 36 3.62 2.33 16.05
N GLU A 37 2.93 3.16 16.85
CA GLU A 37 1.69 3.81 16.42
C GLU A 37 1.88 4.62 15.14
N THR A 38 0.84 4.62 14.29
CA THR A 38 0.86 5.34 13.01
C THR A 38 1.09 6.83 13.24
N GLN A 39 2.18 7.37 12.69
CA GLN A 39 2.33 8.80 12.47
C GLN A 39 1.66 9.15 11.13
N GLU A 40 0.86 10.22 11.10
CA GLU A 40 0.21 10.65 9.87
C GLU A 40 1.26 11.22 8.90
N ASP A 41 1.40 10.57 7.74
CA ASP A 41 2.42 10.88 6.76
C ASP A 41 1.93 10.64 5.32
N ILE A 42 2.72 11.11 4.35
CA ILE A 42 2.45 10.96 2.91
C ILE A 42 3.52 10.06 2.28
N TYR A 43 3.08 9.03 1.58
CA TYR A 43 3.93 8.15 0.80
C TYR A 43 3.67 8.30 -0.70
N VAL A 44 4.71 8.16 -1.51
CA VAL A 44 4.63 8.22 -2.98
C VAL A 44 5.35 7.00 -3.56
N GLY A 45 4.65 6.24 -4.39
CA GLY A 45 5.19 5.09 -5.10
C GLY A 45 4.76 5.08 -6.56
N SER A 46 5.58 4.49 -7.42
CA SER A 46 5.26 4.23 -8.82
C SER A 46 4.63 2.85 -8.92
N ILE A 47 3.46 2.75 -9.56
CA ILE A 47 2.81 1.48 -9.85
C ILE A 47 3.03 1.17 -11.32
N GLU A 48 3.85 0.17 -11.58
CA GLU A 48 3.94 -0.43 -12.90
C GLU A 48 2.70 -1.31 -13.11
N THR A 49 1.93 -0.98 -14.14
CA THR A 49 0.78 -1.79 -14.56
C THR A 49 1.14 -2.33 -15.94
N ASP A 50 1.21 -3.65 -16.10
CA ASP A 50 1.47 -4.34 -17.36
C ASP A 50 0.28 -4.17 -18.32
N ARG A 51 0.01 -2.94 -18.77
CA ARG A 51 -1.14 -2.53 -19.60
C ARG A 51 -1.18 -3.18 -21.00
N GLY A 52 -0.47 -4.30 -21.21
CA GLY A 52 -0.49 -5.12 -22.41
C GLY A 52 -1.02 -6.55 -22.20
N VAL A 53 -1.19 -7.04 -20.97
CA VAL A 53 -1.71 -8.40 -20.74
C VAL A 53 -3.24 -8.33 -20.63
N ARG A 54 -3.96 -8.74 -21.68
CA ARG A 54 -5.41 -8.99 -21.58
C ARG A 54 -5.61 -10.19 -20.67
N GLU A 55 -6.03 -9.99 -19.44
CA GLU A 55 -6.51 -11.09 -18.61
C GLU A 55 -7.67 -11.78 -19.32
N GLN A 56 -7.47 -13.04 -19.72
CA GLN A 56 -8.52 -13.87 -20.26
C GLN A 56 -9.39 -14.33 -19.09
N HIS A 57 -10.53 -13.66 -18.87
CA HIS A 57 -11.57 -14.19 -18.00
C HIS A 57 -12.10 -15.50 -18.61
N ARG A 58 -12.00 -16.61 -17.87
CA ARG A 58 -12.64 -17.90 -18.16
C ARG A 58 -13.82 -18.11 -17.21
#